data_AF-A0A382Q776-F1
#
_entry.id   AF-A0A382Q776-F1
#
_cell.length_a   1.000
_cell.length_b   1.000
_cell.length_c   1.000
_cell.angle_alpha   90.00
_cell.angle_beta   90.00
_cell.angle_gamma   90.00
#
_symmetry.space_group_name_H-M   'P 1'
#
loop_
_entity.id
_entity.type
_entity.pdbx_description
1 polymer ?
#
loop_
_entity_poly.entity_id
_entity_poly.type
_entity_poly.pdbx_seq_one_letter_code
_entity_poly.pdbx_strand_id
1 'polypeptide(L)'
;MELEFITELCESRLIRQKKQIKQFTAKDAADLVFLYCCTLTILKNEFKYAPVASSYAKKTVMFNNWDVFRMNGTDLYVLLVGLVGTDDTSSLFSDKEASQLFVDNVKVNQIQLKTWFRFTGKARVNKSFDSQFLFRLERQLQVNNSQYKSIRRLASDWANLKHGQKTLVITRILQAFRARARRSELMPFMVKLAKEKKYDSNKPVRDMEKVQPANTKGGMSTRSKIALGVGLVGAGTYGAYRLGKHLTGRQTPKRSWKSDYGRHGQK
;
A
#
# COMPACT_ATOMS: atom_id res chain seq x y z
N MET A 1 -3.16 42.00 0.53
CA MET A 1 -3.84 41.00 1.38
C MET A 1 -3.82 39.68 0.64
N GLU A 2 -2.82 38.81 0.88
CA GLU A 2 -2.76 37.48 0.25
C GLU A 2 -1.84 36.54 1.05
N LEU A 3 -2.30 36.00 2.19
CA LEU A 3 -1.68 34.83 2.85
C LEU A 3 -2.72 34.02 3.65
N GLU A 4 -3.83 33.63 3.01
CA GLU A 4 -4.84 32.73 3.62
C GLU A 4 -4.71 31.26 3.16
N PHE A 5 -3.52 30.80 2.75
CA PHE A 5 -3.29 29.40 2.35
C PHE A 5 -2.52 28.54 3.38
N ILE A 6 -2.38 29.01 4.62
CA ILE A 6 -1.85 28.21 5.75
C ILE A 6 -2.99 27.63 6.62
N THR A 7 -4.23 27.63 6.12
CA THR A 7 -5.33 26.92 6.78
C THR A 7 -5.25 25.42 6.46
N GLU A 8 -4.63 24.71 7.39
CA GLU A 8 -5.09 23.38 7.81
C GLU A 8 -4.96 22.24 6.79
N LEU A 9 -3.74 21.76 6.61
CA LEU A 9 -3.50 20.31 6.41
C LEU A 9 -3.90 19.51 7.67
N CYS A 10 -4.98 19.87 8.38
CA CYS A 10 -5.13 19.56 9.80
C CYS A 10 -5.99 18.37 10.20
N GLU A 11 -6.70 17.75 9.26
CA GLU A 11 -7.51 16.57 9.51
C GLU A 11 -7.58 15.71 8.24
N SER A 12 -7.46 14.40 8.41
CA SER A 12 -7.64 13.39 7.37
C SER A 12 -8.91 13.69 6.54
N ARG A 13 -8.72 14.05 5.28
CA ARG A 13 -9.82 14.33 4.34
C ARG A 13 -10.44 13.05 3.79
N LEU A 14 -9.67 11.96 3.80
CA LEU A 14 -10.08 10.65 3.32
C LEU A 14 -10.91 9.89 4.36
N ILE A 15 -10.45 9.90 5.62
CA ILE A 15 -11.06 9.20 6.75
C ILE A 15 -11.17 10.18 7.92
N ARG A 16 -12.28 10.94 7.95
CA ARG A 16 -12.56 11.90 9.02
C ARG A 16 -13.01 11.20 10.30
N GLN A 17 -13.78 10.12 10.15
CA GLN A 17 -14.29 9.35 11.28
C GLN A 17 -13.74 7.94 11.22
N LYS A 18 -13.43 7.37 12.39
CA LYS A 18 -12.94 5.99 12.53
C LYS A 18 -13.79 4.97 11.77
N LYS A 19 -15.12 5.08 11.83
CA LYS A 19 -16.07 4.20 11.11
C LYS A 19 -15.94 4.25 9.58
N GLN A 20 -15.35 5.30 8.99
CA GLN A 20 -15.17 5.40 7.54
C GLN A 20 -14.07 4.48 7.02
N ILE A 21 -13.19 3.95 7.88
CA ILE A 21 -12.17 2.99 7.47
C ILE A 21 -12.77 1.71 6.86
N LYS A 22 -14.02 1.37 7.21
CA LYS A 22 -14.79 0.26 6.63
C LYS A 22 -14.97 0.32 5.12
N GLN A 23 -14.69 1.46 4.48
CA GLN A 23 -14.75 1.58 3.03
C GLN A 23 -13.56 0.91 2.32
N PHE A 24 -12.50 0.59 3.07
CA PHE A 24 -11.24 -0.01 2.62
C PHE A 24 -11.05 -1.41 3.19
N THR A 25 -10.36 -2.28 2.46
CA THR A 25 -9.75 -3.48 3.04
C THR A 25 -8.40 -3.12 3.66
N ALA A 26 -7.86 -3.98 4.52
CA ALA A 26 -6.49 -3.79 5.02
C ALA A 26 -5.46 -3.77 3.87
N LYS A 27 -5.71 -4.54 2.80
CA LYS A 27 -4.86 -4.55 1.61
C LYS A 27 -4.88 -3.21 0.86
N ASP A 28 -6.04 -2.59 0.71
CA ASP A 28 -6.18 -1.25 0.14
C ASP A 28 -5.43 -0.22 0.96
N ALA A 29 -5.58 -0.29 2.29
CA ALA A 29 -4.89 0.63 3.19
C ALA A 29 -3.37 0.52 3.04
N ALA A 30 -2.82 -0.70 2.96
CA ALA A 30 -1.39 -0.92 2.72
C ALA A 30 -0.92 -0.37 1.37
N ASP A 31 -1.67 -0.59 0.28
CA ASP A 31 -1.35 -0.01 -1.03
C ASP A 31 -1.40 1.52 -1.02
N LEU A 32 -2.38 2.11 -0.33
CA LEU A 32 -2.48 3.56 -0.17
C LEU A 32 -1.31 4.10 0.64
N VAL A 33 -0.97 3.52 1.80
CA VAL A 33 0.22 3.93 2.59
C VAL A 33 1.47 3.97 1.71
N PHE A 34 1.67 2.91 0.92
CA PHE A 34 2.80 2.83 0.00
C PHE A 34 2.79 3.92 -1.08
N LEU A 35 1.63 4.17 -1.70
CA LEU A 35 1.46 5.22 -2.71
C LEU A 35 1.64 6.63 -2.14
N TYR A 36 1.18 6.89 -0.92
CA TYR A 36 1.44 8.14 -0.22
C TYR A 36 2.94 8.33 0.03
N CYS A 37 3.67 7.31 0.47
CA CYS A 37 5.13 7.39 0.62
C CYS A 37 5.86 7.64 -0.71
N CYS A 38 5.42 7.01 -1.81
CA CYS A 38 5.95 7.31 -3.14
C CYS A 38 5.65 8.76 -3.57
N THR A 39 4.44 9.22 -3.31
CA THR A 39 3.99 10.60 -3.61
C THR A 39 4.80 11.63 -2.85
N LEU A 40 5.03 11.42 -1.55
CA LEU A 40 5.88 12.29 -0.74
C LEU A 40 7.34 12.31 -1.23
N THR A 41 7.85 11.17 -1.70
CA THR A 41 9.18 11.09 -2.34
C THR A 41 9.23 11.94 -3.61
N ILE A 42 8.18 11.95 -4.42
CA ILE A 42 8.11 12.80 -5.62
C ILE A 42 8.04 14.28 -5.22
N LEU A 43 7.10 14.65 -4.35
CA LEU A 43 6.87 16.04 -3.95
C LEU A 43 8.10 16.66 -3.28
N LYS A 44 8.85 15.90 -2.46
CA LYS A 44 10.07 16.41 -1.83
C LYS A 44 11.24 16.64 -2.80
N ASN A 45 11.25 15.95 -3.95
CA ASN A 45 12.25 16.17 -4.99
C ASN A 45 11.88 17.35 -5.92
N GLU A 46 10.66 17.88 -5.83
CA GLU A 46 10.23 19.07 -6.57
C GLU A 46 10.37 20.30 -5.69
N PHE A 47 11.26 21.24 -6.06
CA PHE A 47 11.62 22.41 -5.25
C PHE A 47 10.41 23.16 -4.68
N LYS A 48 9.40 23.45 -5.51
CA LYS A 48 8.17 24.15 -5.12
C LYS A 48 7.29 23.37 -4.14
N TYR A 49 7.31 22.03 -4.21
CA TYR A 49 6.42 21.16 -3.43
C TYR A 49 7.12 20.53 -2.21
N ALA A 50 8.43 20.70 -2.08
CA ALA A 50 9.18 20.18 -0.94
C ALA A 50 8.66 20.67 0.43
N PRO A 51 8.21 21.94 0.60
CA PRO A 51 7.57 22.37 1.84
C PRO A 51 6.28 21.61 2.16
N VAL A 52 5.49 21.26 1.15
CA VAL A 52 4.24 20.48 1.32
C VAL A 52 4.57 19.09 1.85
N ALA A 53 5.52 18.39 1.22
CA ALA A 53 5.95 17.07 1.66
C ALA A 53 6.52 17.09 3.08
N SER A 54 7.30 18.13 3.39
CA SER A 54 7.89 18.35 4.71
C SER A 54 6.83 18.51 5.80
N SER A 55 5.89 19.43 5.62
CA SER A 55 4.80 19.68 6.57
C SER A 55 3.92 18.46 6.76
N TYR A 56 3.58 17.76 5.67
CA TYR A 56 2.79 16.53 5.71
C TYR A 56 3.49 15.42 6.51
N ALA A 57 4.79 15.21 6.28
CA ALA A 57 5.58 14.20 6.97
C ALA A 57 5.71 14.51 8.47
N LYS A 58 5.96 15.78 8.84
CA LYS A 58 5.99 16.21 10.25
C LYS A 58 4.67 15.91 10.96
N LYS A 59 3.55 16.24 10.33
CA LYS A 59 2.22 16.01 10.88
C LYS A 59 1.90 14.52 11.02
N THR A 60 2.27 13.72 10.03
CA THR A 60 2.04 12.26 10.07
C THR A 60 2.77 11.57 11.23
N VAL A 61 3.90 12.12 11.69
CA VAL A 61 4.70 11.58 12.81
C VAL A 61 4.53 12.38 14.12
N MET A 62 3.64 13.38 14.16
CA MET A 62 3.58 14.31 15.30
C MET A 62 3.20 13.65 16.63
N PHE A 63 2.46 12.54 16.58
CA PHE A 63 2.06 11.78 17.77
C PHE A 63 3.08 10.71 18.18
N ASN A 64 4.23 10.62 17.51
CA ASN A 64 5.32 9.67 17.73
C ASN A 64 4.98 8.18 17.54
N ASN A 65 3.71 7.75 17.65
CA ASN A 65 3.22 6.40 17.40
C ASN A 65 1.95 6.42 16.53
N TRP A 66 1.52 5.22 16.10
CA TRP A 66 0.28 5.01 15.34
C TRP A 66 -0.65 4.03 16.08
N ASP A 67 -0.63 4.08 17.42
CA ASP A 67 -1.30 3.07 18.24
C ASP A 67 -2.82 3.26 18.27
N VAL A 68 -3.28 4.51 18.27
CA VAL A 68 -4.69 4.88 18.43
C VAL A 68 -5.16 5.84 17.35
N PHE A 69 -6.43 5.72 16.98
CA PHE A 69 -7.07 6.65 16.05
C PHE A 69 -7.12 8.07 16.63
N ARG A 70 -6.79 9.06 15.80
CA ARG A 70 -6.79 10.48 16.17
C ARG A 70 -7.39 11.29 15.02
N MET A 71 -8.38 12.13 15.34
CA MET A 71 -9.06 12.98 14.36
C MET A 71 -8.06 13.90 13.64
N ASN A 72 -7.17 14.54 14.40
CA ASN A 72 -6.20 15.51 13.86
C ASN A 72 -5.04 14.87 13.08
N GLY A 73 -5.08 13.55 12.84
CA GLY A 73 -4.11 12.83 12.03
C GLY A 73 -4.31 13.07 10.53
N THR A 74 -3.23 12.91 9.76
CA THR A 74 -3.30 12.90 8.29
C THR A 74 -3.99 11.63 7.77
N ASP A 75 -4.36 11.58 6.48
CA ASP A 75 -4.86 10.36 5.85
C ASP A 75 -3.88 9.19 6.07
N LEU A 76 -2.58 9.46 5.86
CA LEU A 76 -1.51 8.48 6.03
C LEU A 76 -1.39 7.99 7.47
N TYR A 77 -1.56 8.89 8.44
CA TYR A 77 -1.58 8.53 9.86
C TYR A 77 -2.71 7.56 10.16
N VAL A 78 -3.94 7.87 9.71
CA VAL A 78 -5.12 7.04 10.00
C VAL A 78 -5.00 5.66 9.34
N LEU A 79 -4.49 5.60 8.11
CA LEU A 79 -4.23 4.33 7.42
C LEU A 79 -3.17 3.49 8.17
N LEU A 80 -2.12 4.13 8.71
CA LEU A 80 -1.12 3.44 9.53
C LEU A 80 -1.70 2.91 10.83
N VAL A 81 -2.57 3.68 11.51
CA VAL A 81 -3.28 3.20 12.71
C VAL A 81 -4.06 1.93 12.39
N GLY A 82 -4.77 1.88 11.27
CA GLY A 82 -5.49 0.66 10.88
C GLY A 82 -4.58 -0.55 10.65
N LEU A 83 -3.35 -0.36 10.19
CA LEU A 83 -2.43 -1.45 9.84
C LEU A 83 -1.53 -1.91 10.98
N VAL A 84 -1.07 -1.00 11.84
CA VAL A 84 -0.06 -1.28 12.88
C VAL A 84 -0.47 -0.83 14.27
N GLY A 85 -1.64 -0.20 14.40
CA GLY A 85 -2.15 0.28 15.67
C GLY A 85 -2.56 -0.84 16.61
N THR A 86 -2.75 -0.48 17.86
CA THR A 86 -3.14 -1.39 18.94
C THR A 86 -4.61 -1.22 19.34
N ASP A 87 -5.29 -0.21 18.82
CA ASP A 87 -6.72 -0.01 19.01
C ASP A 87 -7.58 -0.90 18.10
N ASP A 88 -8.90 -0.78 18.22
CA ASP A 88 -9.89 -1.54 17.44
C ASP A 88 -10.03 -1.07 15.98
N THR A 89 -9.21 -0.13 15.48
CA THR A 89 -9.34 0.39 14.11
C THR A 89 -9.14 -0.68 13.04
N SER A 90 -8.20 -1.61 13.26
CA SER A 90 -7.94 -2.74 12.35
C SER A 90 -9.18 -3.64 12.15
N SER A 91 -10.00 -3.80 13.20
CA SER A 91 -11.22 -4.61 13.17
C SER A 91 -12.36 -4.00 12.33
N LEU A 92 -12.22 -2.72 11.95
CA LEU A 92 -13.23 -1.97 11.23
C LEU A 92 -13.04 -2.00 9.71
N PHE A 93 -11.95 -2.59 9.19
CA PHE A 93 -11.78 -2.79 7.76
C PHE A 93 -12.92 -3.63 7.17
N SER A 94 -13.24 -3.39 5.90
CA SER A 94 -14.08 -4.31 5.12
C SER A 94 -13.42 -5.68 4.98
N ASP A 95 -14.22 -6.71 4.70
CA ASP A 95 -13.77 -8.10 4.58
C ASP A 95 -12.96 -8.54 5.82
N LYS A 96 -13.58 -8.44 7.01
CA LYS A 96 -12.94 -8.59 8.33
C LYS A 96 -11.96 -9.77 8.42
N GLU A 97 -12.37 -10.97 7.99
CA GLU A 97 -11.52 -12.16 8.04
C GLU A 97 -10.26 -12.02 7.18
N ALA A 98 -10.42 -11.61 5.91
CA ALA A 98 -9.29 -11.44 4.99
C ALA A 98 -8.38 -10.28 5.43
N SER A 99 -8.97 -9.19 5.94
CA SER A 99 -8.25 -8.04 6.46
C SER A 99 -7.46 -8.38 7.72
N GLN A 100 -8.03 -9.16 8.65
CA GLN A 100 -7.32 -9.61 9.85
C GLN A 100 -6.12 -10.49 9.49
N LEU A 101 -6.34 -11.50 8.64
CA LEU A 101 -5.25 -12.36 8.16
C LEU A 101 -4.16 -11.56 7.45
N PHE A 102 -4.52 -10.49 6.73
CA PHE A 102 -3.55 -9.62 6.09
C PHE A 102 -2.75 -8.81 7.11
N VAL A 103 -3.43 -8.18 8.09
CA VAL A 103 -2.78 -7.40 9.16
C VAL A 103 -1.80 -8.27 9.96
N ASP A 104 -2.18 -9.50 10.31
CA ASP A 104 -1.31 -10.44 11.04
C ASP A 104 0.01 -10.75 10.29
N ASN A 105 -0.01 -10.68 8.96
CA ASN A 105 1.16 -10.91 8.10
C ASN A 105 1.98 -9.64 7.82
N VAL A 106 1.39 -8.46 7.98
CA VAL A 106 2.06 -7.17 7.75
C VAL A 106 3.00 -6.86 8.90
N LYS A 107 4.30 -6.75 8.60
CA LYS A 107 5.34 -6.46 9.60
C LYS A 107 6.07 -5.18 9.24
N VAL A 108 5.46 -4.04 9.58
CA VAL A 108 6.04 -2.73 9.32
C VAL A 108 7.08 -2.38 10.38
N ASN A 109 8.28 -2.01 9.94
CA ASN A 109 9.30 -1.47 10.84
C ASN A 109 8.96 -0.01 11.17
N GLN A 110 8.26 0.20 12.29
CA GLN A 110 7.83 1.54 12.71
C GLN A 110 9.01 2.50 12.95
N ILE A 111 10.15 2.01 13.45
CA ILE A 111 11.34 2.84 13.68
C ILE A 111 11.84 3.40 12.35
N GLN A 112 11.96 2.53 11.34
CA GLN A 112 12.39 2.94 10.00
C GLN A 112 11.41 3.94 9.38
N LEU A 113 10.10 3.70 9.54
CA LEU A 113 9.04 4.60 9.07
C LEU A 113 9.17 6.00 9.70
N LYS A 114 9.33 6.08 11.03
CA LYS A 114 9.54 7.33 11.76
C LYS A 114 10.81 8.05 11.31
N THR A 115 11.91 7.33 11.17
CA THR A 115 13.18 7.89 10.68
C THR A 115 13.01 8.50 9.29
N TRP A 116 12.33 7.80 8.39
CA TRP A 116 12.06 8.31 7.05
C TRP A 116 11.14 9.53 7.05
N PHE A 117 10.07 9.56 7.86
CA PHE A 117 9.23 10.75 8.02
C PHE A 117 9.99 11.94 8.59
N ARG A 118 10.84 11.73 9.60
CA ARG A 118 11.69 12.80 10.15
C ARG A 118 12.69 13.33 9.13
N PHE A 119 13.23 12.45 8.28
CA PHE A 119 14.11 12.86 7.18
C PHE A 119 13.37 13.67 6.12
N THR A 120 12.18 13.21 5.71
CA THR A 120 11.31 13.90 4.76
C THR A 120 10.78 15.23 5.32
N GLY A 121 10.49 15.28 6.62
CA GLY A 121 10.13 16.49 7.37
C GLY A 121 11.25 17.52 7.48
N LYS A 122 12.49 17.17 7.14
CA LYS A 122 13.60 18.14 6.98
C LYS A 122 13.78 18.58 5.53
N ALA A 123 12.85 18.22 4.63
CA ALA A 123 12.95 18.43 3.18
C ALA A 123 14.28 17.93 2.57
N ARG A 124 14.91 16.92 3.20
CA ARG A 124 16.16 16.36 2.71
C ARG A 124 15.88 15.34 1.60
N VAL A 125 16.61 15.48 0.51
CA VAL A 125 16.60 14.53 -0.60
C VAL A 125 17.83 13.62 -0.48
N ASN A 126 17.61 12.31 -0.42
CA ASN A 126 18.69 11.34 -0.49
C ASN A 126 18.19 10.10 -1.23
N LYS A 127 18.61 9.98 -2.50
CA LYS A 127 18.20 8.91 -3.41
C LYS A 127 18.44 7.52 -2.81
N SER A 128 19.61 7.26 -2.25
CA SER A 128 19.96 5.94 -1.72
C SER A 128 19.07 5.57 -0.53
N PHE A 129 18.91 6.50 0.41
CA PHE A 129 18.07 6.32 1.59
C PHE A 129 16.59 6.10 1.22
N ASP A 130 16.06 6.91 0.32
CA ASP A 130 14.67 6.81 -0.14
C ASP A 130 14.41 5.51 -0.92
N SER A 131 15.33 5.13 -1.81
CA SER A 131 15.25 3.89 -2.58
C SER A 131 15.20 2.66 -1.67
N GLN A 132 16.12 2.60 -0.68
CA GLN A 132 16.19 1.50 0.28
C GLN A 132 14.95 1.46 1.17
N PHE A 133 14.49 2.62 1.63
CA PHE A 133 13.26 2.72 2.43
C PHE A 133 12.05 2.20 1.67
N LEU A 134 11.78 2.74 0.47
CA LEU A 134 10.60 2.34 -0.30
C LEU A 134 10.65 0.87 -0.71
N PHE A 135 11.84 0.33 -1.03
CA PHE A 135 11.98 -1.09 -1.34
C PHE A 135 11.63 -2.00 -0.15
N ARG A 136 12.11 -1.64 1.05
CA ARG A 136 11.75 -2.37 2.28
C ARG A 136 10.27 -2.21 2.61
N LEU A 137 9.72 -1.00 2.46
CA LEU A 137 8.31 -0.72 2.70
C LEU A 137 7.40 -1.53 1.77
N GLU A 138 7.75 -1.65 0.48
CA GLU A 138 7.02 -2.50 -0.50
C GLU A 138 6.84 -3.92 0.03
N ARG A 139 7.91 -4.52 0.56
CA ARG A 139 7.90 -5.87 1.13
C ARG A 139 7.12 -5.94 2.45
N GLN A 140 7.32 -4.99 3.35
CA GLN A 140 6.67 -4.96 4.66
C GLN A 140 5.14 -4.84 4.53
N LEU A 141 4.68 -4.08 3.54
CA LEU A 141 3.27 -3.86 3.23
C LEU A 141 2.69 -4.89 2.25
N GLN A 142 3.45 -5.91 1.85
CA GLN A 142 3.00 -6.97 0.93
C GLN A 142 2.39 -6.40 -0.38
N VAL A 143 3.05 -5.38 -0.95
CA VAL A 143 2.59 -4.72 -2.17
C VAL A 143 2.91 -5.59 -3.38
N ASN A 144 1.87 -6.25 -3.91
CA ASN A 144 2.01 -7.16 -5.05
C ASN A 144 1.70 -6.51 -6.40
N ASN A 145 1.04 -5.34 -6.41
CA ASN A 145 0.65 -4.68 -7.64
C ASN A 145 1.88 -4.24 -8.45
N SER A 146 2.04 -4.81 -9.64
CA SER A 146 3.15 -4.54 -10.57
C SER A 146 3.30 -3.05 -10.91
N GLN A 147 2.20 -2.30 -10.96
CA GLN A 147 2.20 -0.87 -11.23
C GLN A 147 2.79 -0.08 -10.07
N TYR A 148 2.48 -0.44 -8.83
CA TYR A 148 3.03 0.26 -7.66
C TYR A 148 4.52 -0.03 -7.51
N LYS A 149 4.96 -1.25 -7.82
CA LYS A 149 6.39 -1.58 -7.93
C LYS A 149 7.09 -0.72 -8.99
N SER A 150 6.42 -0.49 -10.13
CA SER A 150 6.94 0.42 -11.16
C SER A 150 6.96 1.87 -10.71
N ILE A 151 5.92 2.35 -10.04
CA ILE A 151 5.86 3.71 -9.46
C ILE A 151 7.01 3.89 -8.49
N ARG A 152 7.25 2.94 -7.58
CA ARG A 152 8.36 3.01 -6.64
C ARG A 152 9.70 3.21 -7.33
N ARG A 153 10.04 2.34 -8.28
CA ARG A 153 11.33 2.39 -8.99
C ARG A 153 11.58 3.77 -9.59
N LEU A 154 10.55 4.35 -10.20
CA LEU A 154 10.62 5.65 -10.84
C LEU A 154 10.62 6.79 -9.80
N ALA A 155 9.76 6.74 -8.79
CA ALA A 155 9.71 7.72 -7.71
C ALA A 155 11.04 7.81 -6.94
N SER A 156 11.73 6.68 -6.73
CA SER A 156 13.05 6.67 -6.08
C SER A 156 14.16 7.28 -6.95
N ASP A 157 13.99 7.31 -8.27
CA ASP A 157 14.95 7.88 -9.22
C ASP A 157 14.46 9.21 -9.83
N TRP A 158 13.55 9.90 -9.13
CA TRP A 158 12.77 11.02 -9.67
C TRP A 158 13.61 12.10 -10.37
N ALA A 159 14.74 12.47 -9.78
CA ALA A 159 15.63 13.51 -10.30
C ALA A 159 16.18 13.18 -11.71
N ASN A 160 16.39 11.90 -12.02
CA ASN A 160 16.99 11.45 -13.27
C ASN A 160 15.96 11.04 -14.33
N LEU A 161 14.66 11.09 -14.01
CA LEU A 161 13.62 10.67 -14.93
C LEU A 161 13.43 11.65 -16.09
N LYS A 162 13.23 11.09 -17.29
CA LYS A 162 12.78 11.84 -18.46
C LYS A 162 11.32 12.30 -18.29
N HIS A 163 10.93 13.35 -19.02
CA HIS A 163 9.58 13.92 -18.98
C HIS A 163 8.46 12.88 -19.15
N GLY A 164 8.60 11.98 -20.13
CA GLY A 164 7.62 10.91 -20.37
C GLY A 164 7.50 9.92 -19.20
N GLN A 165 8.60 9.61 -18.51
CA GLN A 165 8.57 8.74 -17.32
C GLN A 165 7.88 9.42 -16.15
N LYS A 166 8.18 10.72 -15.91
CA LYS A 166 7.49 11.53 -14.88
C LYS A 166 5.99 11.61 -15.15
N THR A 167 5.61 11.85 -16.40
CA THR A 167 4.22 11.87 -16.87
C THR A 167 3.49 10.56 -16.58
N LEU A 168 4.12 9.43 -16.91
CA LEU A 168 3.56 8.11 -16.67
C LEU A 168 3.35 7.83 -15.18
N VAL A 169 4.33 8.16 -14.33
CA VAL A 169 4.23 7.96 -12.87
C VAL A 169 3.11 8.79 -12.27
N ILE A 170 3.06 10.08 -12.61
CA ILE A 170 2.04 10.98 -12.09
C ILE A 170 0.65 10.52 -12.53
N THR A 171 0.50 10.14 -13.81
CA THR A 171 -0.77 9.62 -14.33
C THR A 171 -1.23 8.38 -13.56
N ARG A 172 -0.32 7.43 -13.30
CA ARG A 172 -0.64 6.20 -12.54
C ARG A 172 -1.01 6.48 -11.08
N ILE A 173 -0.30 7.38 -10.42
CA ILE A 173 -0.65 7.79 -9.04
C ILE A 173 -2.02 8.47 -9.03
N LEU A 174 -2.30 9.36 -9.98
CA LEU A 174 -3.59 10.03 -10.08
C LEU A 174 -4.74 9.07 -10.40
N GLN A 175 -4.51 8.04 -11.22
CA GLN A 175 -5.47 6.95 -11.44
C GLN A 175 -5.76 6.20 -10.13
N ALA A 176 -4.71 5.78 -9.41
CA ALA A 176 -4.84 5.10 -8.12
C ALA A 176 -5.60 5.93 -7.08
N PHE A 177 -5.30 7.22 -6.98
CA PHE A 177 -6.01 8.13 -6.09
C PHE A 177 -7.46 8.36 -6.53
N ARG A 178 -7.77 8.50 -7.82
CA ARG A 178 -9.16 8.63 -8.28
C ARG A 178 -9.98 7.38 -7.98
N ALA A 179 -9.38 6.20 -8.10
CA ALA A 179 -10.05 4.92 -7.87
C ALA A 179 -10.32 4.68 -6.38
N ARG A 180 -9.34 4.91 -5.49
CA ARG A 180 -9.45 4.54 -4.06
C ARG A 180 -9.46 5.72 -3.09
N ALA A 181 -8.78 6.83 -3.41
CA ALA A 181 -8.56 7.93 -2.48
C ALA A 181 -8.93 9.30 -3.07
N ARG A 182 -10.14 9.43 -3.64
CA ARG A 182 -10.58 10.66 -4.35
C ARG A 182 -10.50 11.92 -3.48
N ARG A 183 -10.65 11.77 -2.16
CA ARG A 183 -10.58 12.85 -1.17
C ARG A 183 -9.21 12.99 -0.50
N SER A 184 -8.18 12.34 -1.04
CA SER A 184 -6.81 12.39 -0.50
C SER A 184 -6.31 13.82 -0.34
N GLU A 185 -5.65 14.09 0.78
CA GLU A 185 -4.96 15.34 1.07
C GLU A 185 -3.84 15.66 0.06
N LEU A 186 -3.16 14.63 -0.47
CA LEU A 186 -2.03 14.79 -1.40
C LEU A 186 -2.47 14.90 -2.87
N MET A 187 -3.68 14.45 -3.20
CA MET A 187 -4.17 14.45 -4.58
C MET A 187 -4.20 15.84 -5.23
N PRO A 188 -4.70 16.92 -4.58
CA PRO A 188 -4.69 18.26 -5.17
C PRO A 188 -3.29 18.74 -5.56
N PHE A 189 -2.28 18.45 -4.73
CA PHE A 189 -0.90 18.83 -5.02
C PHE A 189 -0.32 18.06 -6.20
N MET A 190 -0.65 16.77 -6.32
CA MET A 190 -0.27 15.97 -7.48
C MET A 190 -0.93 16.47 -8.78
N VAL A 191 -2.21 16.86 -8.73
CA VAL A 191 -2.90 17.47 -9.88
C VAL A 191 -2.26 18.81 -10.25
N LYS A 192 -1.94 19.65 -9.26
CA LYS A 192 -1.27 20.93 -9.49
C LYS A 192 0.12 20.75 -10.10
N LEU A 193 0.92 19.82 -9.58
CA LEU A 193 2.22 19.45 -10.15
C LEU A 193 2.08 18.98 -11.60
N ALA A 194 1.08 18.12 -11.88
CA ALA A 194 0.81 17.63 -13.23
C ALA A 194 0.55 18.76 -14.21
N LYS A 195 -0.35 19.69 -13.84
CA LYS A 195 -0.73 20.83 -14.68
C LYS A 195 0.43 21.81 -14.89
N GLU A 196 1.16 22.17 -13.83
CA GLU A 196 2.24 23.15 -13.91
C GLU A 196 3.43 22.67 -14.74
N LYS A 197 3.76 21.38 -14.65
CA LYS A 197 4.87 20.78 -15.39
C LYS A 197 4.45 20.20 -16.74
N LYS A 198 3.18 20.33 -17.13
CA LYS A 198 2.61 19.75 -18.36
C LYS A 198 2.89 18.25 -18.47
N TYR A 199 2.65 17.53 -17.37
CA TYR A 199 2.69 16.07 -17.33
C TYR A 199 1.40 15.49 -17.91
N ASP A 200 1.08 15.91 -19.13
CA ASP A 200 -0.06 15.44 -19.89
C ASP A 200 0.40 14.33 -20.82
N SER A 201 -0.25 13.17 -20.73
CA SER A 201 0.02 12.11 -21.68
C SER A 201 -0.66 12.45 -23.00
N ASN A 202 0.12 12.75 -24.05
CA ASN A 202 -0.40 12.98 -25.41
C ASN A 202 -1.25 11.81 -25.95
N LYS A 203 -1.11 10.62 -25.35
CA LYS A 203 -1.93 9.45 -25.64
C LYS A 203 -2.77 9.11 -24.40
N PRO A 204 -4.02 8.64 -24.56
CA PRO A 204 -4.81 8.17 -23.43
C PRO A 204 -4.07 7.02 -22.73
N VAL A 205 -3.62 7.26 -21.51
CA VAL A 205 -3.02 6.21 -20.67
C VAL A 205 -4.16 5.36 -20.13
N ARG A 206 -4.18 4.09 -20.51
CA ARG A 206 -5.15 3.10 -20.02
C ARG A 206 -5.21 3.14 -18.48
N ASP A 207 -6.43 3.17 -17.95
CA ASP A 207 -6.65 3.15 -16.50
C ASP A 207 -6.33 1.76 -15.95
N MET A 208 -5.14 1.62 -15.37
CA MET A 208 -4.63 0.33 -14.89
C MET A 208 -5.31 -0.13 -13.60
N GLU A 209 -5.98 0.77 -12.86
CA GLU A 209 -6.74 0.41 -11.67
C GLU A 209 -7.99 -0.41 -12.01
N LYS A 210 -8.58 -0.18 -13.19
CA LYS A 210 -9.71 -1.00 -13.70
C LYS A 210 -9.25 -2.38 -14.18
N VAL A 211 -7.98 -2.51 -14.56
CA VAL A 211 -7.42 -3.75 -15.14
C VAL A 211 -6.86 -4.67 -14.04
N GLN A 212 -6.29 -4.08 -13.00
CA GLN A 212 -5.81 -4.78 -11.81
C GLN A 212 -6.43 -4.10 -10.59
N PRO A 213 -7.74 -4.31 -10.34
CA PRO A 213 -8.32 -3.82 -9.10
C PRO A 213 -7.51 -4.43 -7.95
N ALA A 214 -7.03 -3.58 -7.04
CA ALA A 214 -6.67 -4.06 -5.71
C ALA A 214 -7.88 -4.85 -5.19
N ASN A 215 -7.62 -6.02 -4.61
CA ASN A 215 -8.56 -7.09 -4.27
C ASN A 215 -9.78 -6.62 -3.44
N THR A 216 -10.68 -5.81 -4.00
CA THR A 216 -11.74 -5.17 -3.23
C THR A 216 -12.94 -4.87 -4.12
N LYS A 217 -14.06 -5.45 -3.67
CA LYS A 217 -15.47 -5.33 -4.11
C LYS A 217 -15.88 -6.16 -5.32
N GLY A 218 -16.39 -7.35 -5.02
CA GLY A 218 -17.30 -8.10 -5.88
C GLY A 218 -16.64 -9.14 -6.78
N GLY A 219 -16.73 -10.41 -6.38
CA GLY A 219 -16.63 -11.54 -7.31
C GLY A 219 -15.27 -11.77 -7.95
N MET A 220 -14.24 -12.08 -7.17
CA MET A 220 -13.11 -12.80 -7.75
C MET A 220 -13.48 -14.29 -7.81
N SER A 221 -13.70 -14.81 -9.02
CA SER A 221 -13.97 -16.24 -9.25
C SER A 221 -12.90 -17.10 -8.57
N THR A 222 -13.29 -18.26 -8.06
CA THR A 222 -12.39 -19.23 -7.39
C THR A 222 -11.10 -19.51 -8.18
N ARG A 223 -11.11 -19.39 -9.52
CA ARG A 223 -9.92 -19.58 -10.38
C ARG A 223 -8.91 -18.43 -10.27
N SER A 224 -9.33 -17.19 -10.00
CA SER A 224 -8.40 -16.06 -9.82
C SER A 224 -7.80 -15.98 -8.41
N LYS A 225 -8.45 -16.60 -7.40
CA LYS A 225 -7.80 -16.93 -6.11
C LYS A 225 -6.66 -17.95 -6.30
N ILE A 226 -6.82 -18.90 -7.23
CA ILE A 226 -5.81 -19.92 -7.57
C ILE A 226 -4.69 -19.34 -8.46
N ALA A 227 -5.00 -18.45 -9.40
CA ALA A 227 -4.01 -17.83 -10.27
C ALA A 227 -3.13 -16.77 -9.56
N LEU A 228 -3.65 -16.05 -8.55
CA LEU A 228 -2.83 -15.27 -7.62
C LEU A 228 -2.17 -16.13 -6.52
N GLY A 229 -2.56 -17.41 -6.43
CA GLY A 229 -1.82 -18.48 -5.78
C GLY A 229 -0.52 -18.89 -6.49
N VAL A 230 -0.15 -18.23 -7.59
CA VAL A 230 1.20 -18.34 -8.20
C VAL A 230 2.26 -17.52 -7.44
N GLY A 231 1.88 -16.88 -6.33
CA GLY A 231 2.81 -16.30 -5.35
C GLY A 231 3.29 -17.26 -4.25
N LEU A 232 2.98 -18.56 -4.30
CA LEU A 232 3.53 -19.56 -3.37
C LEU A 232 4.83 -20.17 -3.89
N VAL A 233 5.86 -19.34 -4.03
CA VAL A 233 7.24 -19.79 -3.86
C VAL A 233 7.80 -18.99 -2.69
N GLY A 234 7.55 -19.44 -1.45
CA GLY A 234 8.34 -18.92 -0.32
C GLY A 234 7.77 -18.88 1.09
N ALA A 235 6.50 -19.21 1.38
CA ALA A 235 6.03 -19.15 2.77
C ALA A 235 5.03 -20.26 3.13
N GLY A 236 5.53 -21.27 3.84
CA GLY A 236 4.81 -22.03 4.88
C GLY A 236 3.57 -22.82 4.45
N THR A 237 3.76 -24.13 4.30
CA THR A 237 2.77 -25.20 4.05
C THR A 237 1.55 -25.24 5.00
N TYR A 238 1.53 -24.44 6.07
CA TYR A 238 0.48 -24.44 7.09
C TYR A 238 -0.79 -23.66 6.69
N GLY A 239 -0.66 -22.57 5.92
CA GLY A 239 -1.81 -21.74 5.52
C GLY A 239 -2.68 -22.39 4.44
N ALA A 240 -2.07 -23.12 3.51
CA ALA A 240 -2.77 -23.80 2.43
C ALA A 240 -3.64 -24.97 2.93
N TYR A 241 -3.21 -25.65 4.01
CA TYR A 241 -3.87 -26.85 4.51
C TYR A 241 -5.20 -26.54 5.23
N ARG A 242 -5.27 -25.43 5.99
CA ARG A 242 -6.52 -25.01 6.65
C ARG A 242 -7.55 -24.43 5.69
N LEU A 243 -7.12 -23.76 4.63
CA LEU A 243 -8.03 -23.24 3.60
C LEU A 243 -8.62 -24.39 2.76
N GLY A 244 -7.84 -25.43 2.46
CA GLY A 244 -8.33 -26.61 1.74
C GLY A 244 -9.38 -27.40 2.53
N LYS A 245 -9.16 -27.61 3.84
CA LYS A 245 -10.04 -28.44 4.67
C LYS A 245 -11.45 -27.85 4.89
N HIS A 246 -11.60 -26.53 4.82
CA HIS A 246 -12.90 -25.86 4.90
C HIS A 246 -13.64 -25.75 3.56
N LEU A 247 -12.93 -25.84 2.44
CA LEU A 247 -13.51 -25.68 1.10
C LEU A 247 -13.87 -27.01 0.43
N THR A 248 -13.19 -28.11 0.78
CA THR A 248 -13.55 -29.44 0.30
C THR A 248 -14.11 -30.27 1.44
N GLY A 249 -15.43 -30.25 1.62
CA GLY A 249 -16.18 -31.14 2.52
C GLY A 249 -16.16 -32.60 2.05
N ARG A 250 -14.97 -33.17 1.82
CA ARG A 250 -14.77 -34.59 1.52
C ARG A 250 -13.89 -35.19 2.60
N GLN A 251 -14.48 -36.11 3.36
CA GLN A 251 -13.72 -37.07 4.17
C GLN A 251 -12.78 -37.83 3.23
N THR A 252 -11.48 -37.86 3.55
CA THR A 252 -10.52 -38.71 2.87
C THR A 252 -10.77 -40.17 3.24
N PRO A 253 -10.69 -41.12 2.28
CA PRO A 253 -10.78 -42.53 2.62
C PRO A 253 -9.56 -42.94 3.43
N LYS A 254 -9.78 -43.74 4.50
CA LYS A 254 -8.72 -44.34 5.31
C LYS A 254 -7.78 -45.14 4.39
N ARG A 255 -6.51 -44.73 4.29
CA ARG A 255 -5.46 -45.54 3.64
C ARG A 255 -5.20 -46.77 4.50
N SER A 256 -5.67 -47.93 4.02
CA SER A 256 -5.23 -49.25 4.47
C SER A 256 -3.83 -49.50 3.92
N TRP A 257 -2.87 -49.74 4.80
CA TRP A 257 -1.55 -50.25 4.43
C TRP A 257 -1.68 -51.75 4.16
N LYS A 258 -1.65 -52.17 2.90
CA LYS A 258 -1.35 -53.56 2.54
C LYS A 258 0.16 -53.73 2.51
N SER A 259 0.67 -54.60 3.37
CA SER A 259 2.04 -55.12 3.34
C SER A 259 2.19 -56.03 2.13
N ASP A 260 3.10 -55.70 1.22
CA ASP A 260 3.51 -56.59 0.13
C ASP A 260 5.02 -56.83 0.27
N TYR A 261 5.38 -57.91 0.99
CA TYR A 261 6.75 -58.39 1.04
C TYR A 261 6.99 -59.29 -0.18
N GLY A 262 7.49 -58.68 -1.25
CA GLY A 262 7.97 -59.36 -2.44
C GLY A 262 9.34 -60.00 -2.22
N ARG A 263 9.38 -61.32 -2.40
CA ARG A 263 10.54 -62.22 -2.36
C ARG A 263 11.29 -62.21 -3.70
N HIS A 264 12.57 -61.85 -3.69
CA HIS A 264 13.63 -62.29 -4.62
C HIS A 264 14.96 -61.98 -3.90
N GLY A 265 15.96 -62.85 -3.71
CA GLY A 265 16.37 -64.07 -4.42
C GLY A 265 17.89 -63.98 -4.67
N GLN A 266 18.71 -64.41 -3.72
CA GLN A 266 20.13 -64.81 -3.83
C GLN A 266 20.37 -65.75 -2.63
N LYS A 267 20.90 -66.97 -2.70
CA LYS A 267 21.62 -67.75 -3.70
C LYS A 267 21.07 -69.18 -3.73
#